data_AF-A0A419GM36-F1
#
_entry.id   AF-A0A419GM36-F1
#
_cell.length_a   1.000
_cell.length_b   1.000
_cell.length_c   1.000
_cell.angle_alpha   90.00
_cell.angle_beta   90.00
_cell.angle_gamma   90.00
#
_symmetry.space_group_name_H-M   'P 1'
#
loop_
_entity.id
_entity.type
_entity.pdbx_description
1 polymer ?
#
loop_
_entity_poly.entity_id
_entity_poly.type
_entity_poly.pdbx_seq_one_letter_code
_entity_poly.pdbx_strand_id
1 'polypeptide(L)'
;MAVGFILHRGAGIAEGQDPIADLDVTSGAASDNYGAAGEVYGATSDALGVPDDIYFTKPVDAVVFSHDTHVTDMGFKCDSCHSGLFEMKALSSQGEPDFDMAGLAEGKYCGACHSGEPQMAFASDTQCARCHVGVKGIEEE
;
A
#
# COMPACT_ATOMS: atom_id res chain seq x y z
N MET A 1 -57.90 11.06 -20.06
CA MET A 1 -57.52 12.49 -20.08
C MET A 1 -57.48 12.93 -18.61
N ALA A 2 -56.37 13.25 -17.94
CA ALA A 2 -55.01 13.59 -18.32
C ALA A 2 -54.02 12.98 -17.30
N VAL A 3 -52.82 12.61 -17.75
CA VAL A 3 -51.71 12.16 -16.89
C VAL A 3 -50.90 13.41 -16.54
N GLY A 4 -50.85 13.78 -15.26
CA GLY A 4 -50.13 14.97 -14.78
C GLY A 4 -48.62 14.72 -14.73
N PHE A 5 -47.86 15.48 -15.50
CA PHE A 5 -46.39 15.50 -15.48
C PHE A 5 -45.93 16.53 -14.44
N ILE A 6 -45.36 16.09 -13.32
CA ILE A 6 -44.77 16.97 -12.30
C ILE A 6 -43.34 17.32 -12.76
N LEU A 7 -43.17 18.52 -13.31
CA LEU A 7 -41.85 19.11 -13.57
C LEU A 7 -41.28 19.64 -12.24
N HIS A 8 -40.31 18.94 -11.66
CA HIS A 8 -39.45 19.51 -10.62
C HIS A 8 -38.45 20.46 -11.30
N ARG A 9 -38.52 21.75 -10.94
CA ARG A 9 -37.54 22.76 -11.34
C ARG A 9 -36.23 22.49 -10.59
N GLY A 10 -35.19 22.09 -11.31
CA GLY A 10 -33.83 22.06 -10.79
C GLY A 10 -33.33 23.48 -10.48
N ALA A 11 -32.71 23.64 -9.31
CA ALA A 11 -31.94 24.84 -8.98
C ALA A 11 -30.66 24.85 -9.83
N GLY A 12 -30.42 25.95 -10.54
CA GLY A 12 -29.22 26.14 -11.34
C GLY A 12 -27.97 26.25 -10.47
N ILE A 13 -26.93 25.53 -10.86
CA ILE A 13 -25.57 25.76 -10.40
C ILE A 13 -25.00 26.95 -11.18
N ALA A 14 -24.57 27.99 -10.46
CA ALA A 14 -23.86 29.11 -11.04
C ALA A 14 -22.41 28.69 -11.31
N GLU A 15 -21.97 28.88 -12.54
CA GLU A 15 -20.61 28.69 -13.02
C GLU A 15 -19.71 29.84 -12.51
N GLY A 16 -18.67 29.49 -11.72
CA GLY A 16 -17.61 30.44 -11.32
C GLY A 16 -17.28 30.60 -9.84
N GLN A 17 -17.50 29.61 -8.97
CA GLN A 17 -16.99 29.64 -7.58
C GLN A 17 -16.03 28.47 -7.35
N ASP A 18 -14.72 28.75 -7.37
CA ASP A 18 -13.69 27.79 -6.99
C ASP A 18 -13.77 27.49 -5.49
N PRO A 19 -14.04 26.25 -5.05
CA PRO A 19 -14.21 25.92 -3.64
C PRO A 19 -12.89 25.83 -2.84
N ILE A 20 -11.76 26.24 -3.43
CA ILE A 20 -10.41 26.05 -2.88
C ILE A 20 -9.70 27.35 -2.47
N ALA A 21 -10.33 28.52 -2.62
CA ALA A 21 -9.65 29.80 -2.45
C ALA A 21 -9.46 30.27 -0.98
N ASP A 22 -10.07 29.61 0.00
CA ASP A 22 -10.00 30.02 1.42
C ASP A 22 -9.50 28.90 2.37
N LEU A 23 -8.82 27.86 1.86
CA LEU A 23 -8.20 26.87 2.73
C LEU A 23 -6.84 27.39 3.26
N ASP A 24 -6.89 28.10 4.39
CA ASP A 24 -5.71 28.44 5.18
C ASP A 24 -5.06 27.15 5.69
N VAL A 25 -3.95 26.75 5.05
CA VAL A 25 -3.16 25.56 5.39
C VAL A 25 -2.21 25.79 6.58
N THR A 26 -2.37 26.88 7.33
CA THR A 26 -1.41 27.23 8.39
C THR A 26 -1.90 27.01 9.82
N SER A 27 -3.10 26.43 10.02
CA SER A 27 -3.61 26.15 11.37
C SER A 27 -4.07 24.70 11.61
N GLY A 28 -3.43 23.72 10.98
CA GLY A 28 -3.55 22.30 11.36
C GLY A 28 -2.47 21.91 12.36
N ALA A 29 -2.86 21.57 13.59
CA ALA A 29 -1.94 21.03 14.60
C ALA A 29 -1.25 19.76 14.08
N ALA A 30 0.08 19.78 14.06
CA ALA A 30 0.91 18.61 13.82
C ALA A 30 0.73 17.59 14.95
N SER A 31 -0.07 16.55 14.73
CA SER A 31 0.00 15.32 15.55
C SER A 31 -0.54 14.06 14.86
N ASP A 32 -1.32 14.17 13.78
CA ASP A 32 -1.87 13.00 13.11
C ASP A 32 -1.29 12.89 11.70
N ASN A 33 -0.07 12.35 11.60
CA ASN A 33 0.62 12.05 10.35
C ASN A 33 0.02 10.80 9.65
N TYR A 34 -1.30 10.76 9.50
CA TYR A 34 -1.99 9.83 8.63
C TYR A 34 -3.17 10.58 8.03
N GLY A 35 -3.03 10.97 6.76
CA GLY A 35 -4.08 11.65 6.00
C GLY A 35 -5.40 10.88 6.07
N ALA A 36 -6.49 11.63 6.12
CA ALA A 36 -7.84 11.06 6.13
C ALA A 36 -8.07 10.17 4.90
N ALA A 37 -8.62 8.99 5.13
CA ALA A 37 -9.04 8.06 4.08
C ALA A 37 -10.03 8.77 3.13
N GLY A 38 -9.63 8.99 1.87
CA GLY A 38 -10.53 9.58 0.88
C GLY A 38 -9.91 9.98 -0.46
N GLU A 39 -8.63 10.36 -0.53
CA GLU A 39 -8.09 10.91 -1.78
C GLU A 39 -6.59 10.66 -1.92
N VAL A 40 -6.21 9.54 -2.55
CA VAL A 40 -4.87 9.40 -3.15
C VAL A 40 -4.88 8.42 -4.32
N TYR A 41 -5.54 8.80 -5.41
CA TYR A 41 -5.25 8.19 -6.70
C TYR A 41 -4.06 8.97 -7.30
N GLY A 42 -2.83 8.57 -6.94
CA GLY A 42 -1.61 9.03 -7.63
C GLY A 42 -0.57 9.82 -6.82
N ALA A 43 -0.51 9.69 -5.49
CA ALA A 43 0.70 10.12 -4.77
C ALA A 43 1.78 9.04 -4.92
N THR A 44 3.01 9.45 -5.23
CA THR A 44 4.17 8.56 -5.23
C THR A 44 4.58 8.25 -3.78
N SER A 45 5.28 7.13 -3.58
CA SER A 45 5.84 6.68 -2.29
C SER A 45 6.49 7.82 -1.51
N ASP A 46 7.29 8.64 -2.20
CA ASP A 46 7.98 9.81 -1.63
C ASP A 46 7.04 10.87 -1.03
N ALA A 47 5.90 11.14 -1.66
CA ALA A 47 4.97 12.18 -1.25
C ALA A 47 4.19 11.80 0.03
N LEU A 48 4.07 10.50 0.30
CA LEU A 48 3.45 9.95 1.50
C LEU A 48 4.46 9.65 2.62
N GLY A 49 5.75 9.86 2.37
CA GLY A 49 6.83 9.48 3.29
C GLY A 49 7.00 7.96 3.41
N VAL A 50 6.51 7.21 2.42
CA VAL A 50 6.60 5.76 2.34
C VAL A 50 7.92 5.41 1.63
N PRO A 51 8.75 4.51 2.17
CA PRO A 51 10.01 4.13 1.52
C PRO A 51 9.78 3.44 0.17
N ASP A 52 10.81 3.42 -0.67
CA ASP A 52 10.78 2.72 -1.95
C ASP A 52 10.64 1.20 -1.80
N ASP A 53 10.35 0.54 -2.92
CA ASP A 53 10.29 -0.92 -3.04
C ASP A 53 11.65 -1.56 -2.68
N ILE A 54 11.57 -2.70 -2.00
CA ILE A 54 12.72 -3.51 -1.61
C ILE A 54 12.85 -4.68 -2.60
N TYR A 55 14.06 -4.84 -3.13
CA TYR A 55 14.43 -5.98 -3.96
C TYR A 55 15.40 -6.86 -3.19
N PHE A 56 14.91 -8.01 -2.72
CA PHE A 56 15.76 -9.00 -2.08
C PHE A 56 16.57 -9.77 -3.12
N THR A 57 17.83 -10.03 -2.79
CA THR A 57 18.78 -10.77 -3.62
C THR A 57 19.19 -12.11 -3.00
N LYS A 58 18.62 -12.45 -1.85
CA LYS A 58 18.88 -13.69 -1.12
C LYS A 58 17.61 -14.16 -0.41
N PRO A 59 17.40 -15.48 -0.25
CA PRO A 59 18.25 -16.58 -0.74
C PRO A 59 18.16 -16.80 -2.26
N VAL A 60 17.21 -16.15 -2.94
CA VAL A 60 17.08 -16.14 -4.40
C VAL A 60 17.00 -14.71 -4.90
N ASP A 61 17.43 -14.47 -6.14
CA ASP A 61 17.41 -13.15 -6.73
C ASP A 61 16.01 -12.68 -7.13
N ALA A 62 15.83 -11.35 -7.09
CA ALA A 62 14.67 -10.64 -7.60
C ALA A 62 13.35 -11.05 -6.93
N VAL A 63 13.30 -10.93 -5.61
CA VAL A 63 12.04 -10.90 -4.85
C VAL A 63 11.69 -9.46 -4.52
N VAL A 64 10.54 -8.99 -4.98
CA VAL A 64 10.08 -7.61 -4.75
C VAL A 64 9.13 -7.53 -3.56
N PHE A 65 9.28 -6.48 -2.77
CA PHE A 65 8.32 -6.02 -1.77
C PHE A 65 8.02 -4.55 -2.00
N SER A 66 6.75 -4.19 -2.11
CA SER A 66 6.34 -2.80 -2.28
C SER A 66 5.75 -2.22 -1.00
N HIS A 67 6.35 -1.17 -0.46
CA HIS A 67 5.78 -0.47 0.68
C HIS A 67 4.49 0.25 0.29
N ASP A 68 4.39 0.81 -0.92
CA ASP A 68 3.21 1.55 -1.37
C ASP A 68 1.97 0.66 -1.38
N THR A 69 2.07 -0.56 -1.92
CA THR A 69 0.97 -1.52 -1.87
C THR A 69 0.55 -1.87 -0.44
N HIS A 70 1.49 -2.02 0.50
CA HIS A 70 1.15 -2.42 1.87
C HIS A 70 0.65 -1.23 2.71
N VAL A 71 1.27 -0.06 2.58
CA VAL A 71 0.98 1.11 3.42
C VAL A 71 -0.11 1.97 2.82
N THR A 72 0.01 2.31 1.53
CA THR A 72 -0.91 3.21 0.83
C THR A 72 -2.18 2.48 0.40
N ASP A 73 -2.06 1.39 -0.35
CA ASP A 73 -3.23 0.71 -0.92
C ASP A 73 -3.99 -0.10 0.14
N MET A 74 -3.26 -0.79 1.01
CA MET A 74 -3.85 -1.65 2.04
C MET A 74 -4.02 -0.96 3.40
N GLY A 75 -3.39 0.18 3.64
CA GLY A 75 -3.53 0.95 4.87
C GLY A 75 -2.80 0.36 6.09
N PHE A 76 -1.79 -0.50 5.90
CA PHE A 76 -1.00 -1.01 7.03
C PHE A 76 -0.14 0.09 7.64
N LYS A 77 -0.04 0.07 8.97
CA LYS A 77 0.80 1.00 9.72
C LYS A 77 2.24 0.48 9.79
N CYS A 78 3.20 1.40 9.92
CA CYS A 78 4.63 1.06 9.98
C CYS A 78 4.95 0.06 11.10
N ASP A 79 4.26 0.19 12.24
CA ASP A 79 4.43 -0.65 13.43
C ASP A 79 3.82 -2.06 13.28
N SER A 80 2.99 -2.27 12.26
CA SER A 80 2.46 -3.60 11.93
C SER A 80 3.54 -4.53 11.38
N CYS A 81 4.62 -3.96 10.82
CA CYS A 81 5.78 -4.71 10.32
C CYS A 81 7.03 -4.46 11.18
N HIS A 82 7.25 -3.23 11.65
CA HIS A 82 8.50 -2.83 12.31
C HIS A 82 8.34 -2.53 13.81
N SER A 83 9.33 -2.85 14.65
CA SER A 83 10.52 -3.68 14.40
C SER A 83 10.24 -5.17 14.67
N GLY A 84 8.99 -5.61 14.48
CA GLY A 84 8.54 -6.96 14.83
C GLY A 84 8.87 -8.00 13.78
N LEU A 85 8.18 -7.96 12.65
CA LEU A 85 8.36 -8.90 11.54
C LEU A 85 9.61 -8.59 10.70
N PHE A 86 9.96 -7.31 10.62
CA PHE A 86 11.11 -6.82 9.89
C PHE A 86 11.83 -5.74 10.68
N GLU A 87 13.15 -5.71 10.55
CA GLU A 87 13.96 -4.58 11.03
C GLU A 87 13.81 -3.40 10.09
N MET A 88 13.90 -2.16 10.62
CA MET A 88 13.81 -0.94 9.81
C MET A 88 14.92 -0.83 8.76
N LYS A 89 16.04 -1.54 8.98
CA LYS A 89 17.16 -1.58 8.03
C LYS A 89 16.81 -2.52 6.87
N ALA A 90 16.69 -1.96 5.68
CA ALA A 90 16.46 -2.71 4.45
C ALA A 90 17.46 -3.86 4.28
N LEU A 91 16.99 -4.96 3.70
CA LEU A 91 17.75 -6.19 3.42
C LEU A 91 18.37 -6.86 4.66
N SER A 92 17.93 -6.53 5.88
CA SER A 92 18.46 -7.20 7.08
C SER A 92 17.98 -8.65 7.15
N SER A 93 16.71 -8.90 6.83
CA SER A 93 16.11 -10.24 6.89
C SER A 93 16.77 -11.24 5.94
N GLN A 94 17.28 -10.82 4.78
CA GLN A 94 17.92 -11.74 3.83
C GLN A 94 19.26 -12.33 4.30
N GLY A 95 19.80 -11.83 5.42
CA GLY A 95 20.95 -12.41 6.11
C GLY A 95 20.56 -13.49 7.13
N GLU A 96 19.28 -13.60 7.49
CA GLU A 96 18.80 -14.55 8.48
C GLU A 96 18.62 -15.94 7.87
N PRO A 97 19.01 -17.00 8.60
CA PRO A 97 18.98 -18.36 8.08
C PRO A 97 17.56 -18.91 7.87
N ASP A 98 16.55 -18.30 8.49
CA ASP A 98 15.15 -18.69 8.36
C ASP A 98 14.34 -17.74 7.45
N PHE A 99 15.01 -16.82 6.74
CA PHE A 99 14.40 -16.04 5.67
C PHE A 99 14.27 -16.87 4.38
N ASP A 100 13.47 -17.92 4.45
CA ASP A 100 13.16 -18.82 3.36
C ASP A 100 11.68 -19.22 3.37
N MET A 101 11.25 -19.99 2.37
CA MET A 101 9.84 -20.42 2.27
C MET A 101 9.38 -21.29 3.45
N ALA A 102 10.30 -21.98 4.14
CA ALA A 102 9.97 -22.75 5.33
C ALA A 102 9.67 -21.84 6.51
N GLY A 103 10.49 -20.80 6.73
CA GLY A 103 10.21 -19.76 7.73
C GLY A 103 8.91 -19.01 7.45
N LEU A 104 8.60 -18.74 6.17
CA LEU A 104 7.29 -18.17 5.79
C LEU A 104 6.14 -19.12 6.15
N ALA A 105 6.27 -20.42 5.92
CA ALA A 105 5.25 -21.40 6.32
C ALA A 105 5.06 -21.49 7.84
N GLU A 106 6.08 -21.12 8.63
CA GLU A 106 6.01 -20.98 10.09
C GLU A 106 5.41 -19.64 10.55
N GLY A 107 4.96 -18.78 9.63
CA GLY A 107 4.35 -17.48 9.94
C GLY A 107 5.36 -16.35 10.17
N LYS A 108 6.62 -16.51 9.73
CA LYS A 108 7.64 -15.45 9.82
C LYS A 108 7.63 -14.57 8.58
N TYR A 109 8.15 -13.35 8.72
CA TYR A 109 8.35 -12.40 7.62
C TYR A 109 7.05 -12.19 6.81
N CYS A 110 7.09 -12.41 5.49
CA CYS A 110 5.94 -12.32 4.60
C CYS A 110 4.82 -13.30 5.01
N GLY A 111 5.21 -14.46 5.56
CA GLY A 111 4.32 -15.55 5.94
C GLY A 111 3.42 -15.22 7.13
N ALA A 112 3.73 -14.17 7.91
CA ALA A 112 2.84 -13.69 8.96
C ALA A 112 1.46 -13.28 8.43
N CYS A 113 1.40 -12.83 7.16
CA CYS A 113 0.17 -12.48 6.47
C CYS A 113 -0.11 -13.38 5.26
N HIS A 114 0.93 -13.80 4.54
CA HIS A 114 0.85 -14.67 3.35
C HIS A 114 0.89 -16.18 3.71
N SER A 115 0.16 -16.56 4.75
CA SER A 115 0.08 -17.93 5.30
C SER A 115 -0.98 -18.82 4.63
N GLY A 116 -1.85 -18.24 3.80
CA GLY A 116 -2.97 -18.94 3.19
C GLY A 116 -4.27 -18.93 4.01
N GLU A 117 -4.28 -18.22 5.14
CA GLU A 117 -5.52 -17.88 5.83
C GLU A 117 -6.38 -16.98 4.93
N PRO A 118 -7.61 -17.39 4.56
CA PRO A 118 -8.38 -16.77 3.47
C PRO A 118 -8.86 -15.33 3.72
N GLN A 119 -8.50 -14.72 4.86
CA GLN A 119 -8.94 -13.39 5.26
C GLN A 119 -7.81 -12.35 5.33
N MET A 120 -6.53 -12.75 5.30
CA MET A 120 -5.42 -11.81 5.49
C MET A 120 -4.71 -11.48 4.17
N ALA A 121 -4.09 -12.46 3.52
CA ALA A 121 -3.49 -12.29 2.21
C ALA A 121 -3.43 -13.63 1.46
N PHE A 122 -3.04 -13.59 0.20
CA PHE A 122 -2.84 -14.81 -0.57
C PHE A 122 -1.71 -15.68 0.01
N ALA A 123 -1.81 -17.00 -0.17
CA ALA A 123 -0.80 -17.94 0.30
C ALA A 123 0.51 -17.83 -0.50
N SER A 124 1.63 -17.73 0.21
CA SER A 124 2.98 -17.61 -0.37
C SER A 124 3.45 -18.88 -1.11
N ASP A 125 2.86 -20.04 -0.79
CA ASP A 125 3.20 -21.35 -1.37
C ASP A 125 2.49 -21.68 -2.69
N THR A 126 1.49 -20.86 -3.10
CA THR A 126 0.71 -21.09 -4.33
C THR A 126 0.88 -20.02 -5.40
N GLN A 127 1.42 -18.85 -5.05
CA GLN A 127 1.47 -17.67 -5.94
C GLN A 127 2.89 -17.09 -6.07
N CYS A 128 3.89 -17.94 -6.33
CA CYS A 128 5.31 -17.61 -6.31
C CYS A 128 5.67 -16.38 -7.17
N ALA A 129 5.10 -16.28 -8.38
CA ALA A 129 5.40 -15.21 -9.33
C ALA A 129 4.89 -13.81 -8.93
N ARG A 130 4.17 -13.69 -7.80
CA ARG A 130 3.75 -12.39 -7.25
C ARG A 130 4.91 -11.65 -6.59
N CYS A 131 5.86 -12.39 -6.02
CA CYS A 131 7.02 -11.82 -5.35
C CYS A 131 8.31 -12.13 -6.12
N HIS A 132 8.46 -13.35 -6.63
CA HIS A 132 9.65 -13.77 -7.38
C HIS A 132 9.58 -13.29 -8.84
N VAL A 133 10.06 -12.07 -9.09
CA VAL A 133 10.02 -11.40 -10.39
C VAL A 133 11.23 -11.69 -11.28
N GLY A 134 12.21 -12.47 -10.80
CA GLY A 134 13.42 -12.83 -11.55
C GLY A 134 13.23 -13.55 -12.89
N VAL A 135 12.01 -13.98 -13.22
CA VAL A 135 11.64 -14.52 -14.55
C VAL A 135 11.04 -13.47 -15.50
N LYS A 136 10.73 -12.26 -15.03
CA LYS A 136 10.15 -11.19 -15.86
C LYS A 136 11.18 -10.30 -16.57
N GLY A 137 12.48 -10.49 -16.30
CA GLY A 137 13.52 -9.60 -16.80
C GLY A 137 13.40 -8.23 -16.13
N ILE A 138 14.26 -7.97 -15.14
CA ILE A 138 14.49 -6.58 -14.74
C ILE A 138 15.23 -5.94 -15.92
N GLU A 139 14.56 -5.07 -16.66
CA GLU A 139 15.24 -4.26 -17.67
C GLU A 139 16.12 -3.27 -16.91
N GLU A 140 17.44 -3.47 -17.01
CA GLU A 140 18.43 -2.54 -16.47
C GLU A 140 18.43 -1.28 -17.35
N GLU A 141 17.90 -0.17 -16.83
CA GLU A 141 17.99 1.18 -17.43
C GLU A 141 19.28 1.91 -17.02
#